data_AF-A0A5E4G0G0-F1
#
_entry.id   AF-A0A5E4G0G0-F1
#
_cell.length_a   1.000
_cell.length_b   1.000
_cell.length_c   1.000
_cell.angle_alpha   90.00
_cell.angle_beta   90.00
_cell.angle_gamma   90.00
#
_symmetry.space_group_name_H-M   'P 1'
#
loop_
_entity.id
_entity.type
_entity.pdbx_description
1 polymer ?
#
loop_
_entity_poly.entity_id
_entity_poly.type
_entity_poly.pdbx_seq_one_letter_code
_entity_poly.pdbx_strand_id
1 'polypeptide(L)'
;MYDFIELSDWQSFVISRLSESWQEIHELQKERCNKLLKEKEEGLITVSGYHDVLAMALGTPEHARKVRGEGGFVKPSVFFNVPRKKREFVSKGMLKQRGALLDETKKMMEEHKKHEAT
;
A
#
# COMPACT_ATOMS: atom_id res chain seq x y z
N MET A 1 9.73 4.81 -10.32
CA MET A 1 10.58 3.76 -9.69
C MET A 1 11.18 4.39 -8.44
N TYR A 2 11.25 3.67 -7.30
CA TYR A 2 11.67 4.27 -6.02
C TYR A 2 13.19 4.48 -6.01
N ASP A 3 13.60 5.74 -6.06
CA ASP A 3 14.99 6.23 -6.15
C ASP A 3 15.77 6.13 -4.82
N PHE A 4 15.07 5.92 -3.71
CA PHE A 4 15.64 5.84 -2.35
C PHE A 4 15.83 4.41 -1.82
N ILE A 5 15.47 3.38 -2.58
CA ILE A 5 15.65 1.98 -2.18
C ILE A 5 16.91 1.49 -2.86
N GLU A 6 17.94 1.22 -2.07
CA GLU A 6 19.19 0.71 -2.60
C GLU A 6 19.13 -0.80 -2.84
N LEU A 7 20.07 -1.32 -3.64
CA LEU A 7 20.19 -2.76 -3.88
C LEU A 7 20.43 -3.53 -2.55
N SER A 8 21.18 -2.92 -1.63
CA SER A 8 21.44 -3.44 -0.29
C SER A 8 20.16 -3.62 0.52
N ASP A 9 19.28 -2.61 0.54
CA ASP A 9 17.96 -2.68 1.18
C ASP A 9 17.14 -3.84 0.62
N TRP A 10 17.16 -3.99 -0.69
CA TRP A 10 16.44 -5.06 -1.38
C TRP A 10 17.00 -6.44 -1.02
N GLN A 11 18.32 -6.60 -0.99
CA GLN A 11 18.98 -7.83 -0.57
C GLN A 11 18.66 -8.18 0.88
N SER A 12 18.72 -7.22 1.81
CA SER A 12 18.34 -7.44 3.20
C SER A 12 16.89 -7.87 3.34
N PHE A 13 15.98 -7.24 2.59
CA PHE A 13 14.58 -7.63 2.56
C PHE A 13 14.39 -9.07 2.08
N VAL A 14 15.04 -9.46 0.98
CA VAL A 14 14.94 -10.83 0.43
C VAL A 14 15.54 -11.86 1.41
N ILE A 15 16.72 -11.60 1.98
CA ILE A 15 17.35 -12.48 2.97
C ILE A 15 16.42 -12.64 4.19
N SER A 16 15.82 -11.56 4.66
CA SER A 16 14.86 -11.61 5.76
C SER A 16 13.59 -12.41 5.43
N ARG A 17 13.15 -12.48 4.17
CA ARG A 17 11.99 -13.29 3.75
C ARG A 17 12.36 -14.75 3.48
N LEU A 18 13.64 -15.04 3.30
CA LEU A 18 14.15 -16.40 3.18
C LEU A 18 14.67 -16.96 4.51
N SER A 19 14.63 -16.18 5.60
CA SER A 19 15.05 -16.65 6.91
C SER A 19 14.08 -17.69 7.47
N GLU A 20 14.62 -18.64 8.24
CA GLU A 20 13.85 -19.71 8.87
C GLU A 20 12.74 -19.16 9.78
N SER A 21 13.05 -18.13 10.58
CA SER A 21 12.07 -17.42 11.41
C SER A 21 10.90 -16.84 10.61
N TRP A 22 11.13 -16.37 9.38
CA TRP A 22 10.07 -15.86 8.53
C TRP A 22 9.24 -17.00 7.93
N GLN A 23 9.90 -18.08 7.51
CA GLN A 23 9.25 -19.27 7.00
C GLN A 23 8.35 -19.92 8.06
N GLU A 24 8.80 -19.97 9.32
CA GLU A 24 7.98 -20.44 10.45
C GLU A 24 6.71 -19.60 10.61
N ILE A 25 6.84 -18.26 10.62
CA ILE A 25 5.68 -17.36 10.70
C ILE A 25 4.73 -17.58 9.52
N HIS A 26 5.29 -17.72 8.32
CA HIS A 26 4.51 -17.95 7.11
C HIS A 26 3.75 -19.28 7.17
N GLU A 27 4.40 -20.37 7.61
CA GLU A 27 3.75 -21.67 7.72
C GLU A 27 2.66 -21.66 8.80
N LEU A 28 2.91 -21.03 9.95
CA LEU A 28 1.87 -20.83 11.00
C LEU A 28 0.67 -20.05 10.47
N GLN A 29 0.89 -19.00 9.67
CA GLN A 29 -0.21 -18.24 9.06
C GLN A 29 -1.00 -19.10 8.05
N LYS A 30 -0.30 -19.89 7.24
CA LYS A 30 -0.91 -20.83 6.29
C LYS A 30 -1.74 -21.90 7.00
N GLU A 31 -1.24 -22.46 8.09
CA GLU A 31 -1.99 -23.41 8.93
C GLU A 31 -3.26 -22.78 9.51
N ARG A 32 -3.18 -21.55 10.02
CA ARG A 32 -4.34 -20.80 10.52
C ARG A 32 -5.39 -20.57 9.44
N CYS A 33 -4.97 -20.13 8.25
CA CYS A 33 -5.87 -19.96 7.11
C CYS A 33 -6.56 -21.27 6.75
N ASN A 34 -5.81 -22.38 6.64
CA ASN A 34 -6.36 -23.69 6.31
C ASN A 34 -7.36 -24.18 7.36
N LYS A 35 -7.06 -23.96 8.65
CA LYS A 35 -7.99 -24.32 9.73
C LYS A 35 -9.30 -23.54 9.62
N LEU A 36 -9.23 -22.22 9.44
CA LEU A 36 -10.42 -21.37 9.29
C LEU A 36 -11.23 -21.70 8.03
N LEU A 37 -10.58 -22.10 6.94
CA LEU A 37 -11.28 -22.57 5.74
C LEU A 37 -12.09 -23.85 6.02
N LYS A 38 -11.51 -24.81 6.75
CA LYS A 38 -12.24 -26.03 7.15
C LYS A 38 -13.42 -25.71 8.07
N GLU A 39 -13.20 -24.89 9.09
CA GLU A 39 -14.29 -24.48 10.02
C GLU A 39 -15.41 -23.74 9.29
N LYS A 40 -15.08 -22.98 8.23
CA LYS A 40 -16.06 -22.32 7.37
C LYS A 40 -16.86 -23.35 6.55
N GLU A 41 -16.20 -24.34 5.96
CA GLU A 41 -16.84 -25.40 5.18
C GLU A 41 -17.77 -26.27 6.05
N GLU A 42 -17.36 -26.54 7.29
CA GLU A 42 -18.16 -27.24 8.30
C GLU A 42 -19.32 -26.39 8.85
N GLY A 43 -19.39 -25.10 8.49
CA GLY A 43 -20.42 -24.17 8.96
C GLY A 43 -20.25 -23.74 10.42
N LEU A 44 -19.10 -24.01 11.03
CA LEU A 44 -18.79 -23.64 12.42
C LEU A 44 -18.55 -22.13 12.56
N ILE A 45 -18.01 -21.49 11.52
CA ILE A 45 -17.78 -20.05 11.47
C ILE A 45 -18.52 -19.39 10.33
N THR A 46 -19.12 -18.23 10.61
CA THR A 46 -19.76 -17.39 9.59
C THR A 46 -18.79 -16.34 9.08
N VAL A 47 -18.39 -16.47 7.82
CA VAL A 47 -17.48 -15.52 7.18
C VAL A 47 -18.31 -14.47 6.45
N SER A 48 -18.33 -13.22 6.94
CA SER A 48 -19.09 -12.14 6.31
C SER A 48 -18.45 -10.76 6.52
N GLY A 49 -18.51 -9.94 5.47
CA GLY A 49 -18.02 -8.56 5.47
C GLY A 49 -16.57 -8.45 5.95
N TYR A 50 -16.40 -7.91 7.16
CA TYR A 50 -15.12 -7.64 7.82
C TYR A 50 -14.50 -8.86 8.51
N HIS A 51 -15.30 -9.90 8.78
CA HIS A 51 -14.85 -11.15 9.38
C HIS A 51 -14.54 -12.15 8.26
N ASP A 52 -13.57 -11.80 7.41
CA ASP A 52 -13.05 -12.71 6.40
C ASP A 52 -11.96 -13.64 6.98
N VAL A 53 -11.68 -14.74 6.28
CA VAL A 53 -10.70 -15.76 6.73
C VAL A 53 -9.31 -15.15 6.90
N LEU A 54 -8.92 -14.22 6.03
CA LEU A 54 -7.59 -13.61 6.03
C LEU A 54 -7.42 -12.68 7.23
N ALA A 55 -8.39 -11.82 7.50
CA ALA A 55 -8.39 -10.92 8.66
C ALA A 55 -8.35 -11.71 9.97
N MET A 56 -9.08 -12.82 10.05
CA MET A 56 -9.06 -13.73 11.21
C MET A 56 -7.70 -14.41 11.37
N ALA A 57 -7.11 -14.97 10.31
CA ALA A 57 -5.82 -15.66 10.37
C ALA A 57 -4.67 -14.72 10.76
N LEU A 58 -4.70 -13.49 10.25
CA LEU A 58 -3.72 -12.45 10.53
C LEU A 58 -3.94 -11.75 11.88
N GLY A 59 -5.11 -11.92 12.52
CA GLY A 59 -5.45 -11.27 13.79
C GLY A 59 -5.50 -9.74 13.71
N THR A 60 -5.56 -9.18 12.50
CA THR A 60 -5.59 -7.73 12.27
C THR A 60 -6.83 -7.38 11.46
N PRO A 61 -7.86 -6.84 12.13
CA PRO A 61 -9.13 -6.58 11.47
C PRO A 61 -8.99 -5.44 10.42
N GLU A 62 -9.13 -5.74 9.12
CA GLU A 62 -8.91 -4.79 8.01
C GLU A 62 -10.20 -4.38 7.29
N HIS A 63 -10.34 -3.09 6.96
CA HIS A 63 -11.54 -2.61 6.26
C HIS A 63 -11.68 -3.26 4.88
N ALA A 64 -12.89 -3.74 4.53
CA ALA A 64 -13.22 -4.48 3.31
C ALA A 64 -12.81 -3.83 1.96
N ARG A 65 -12.40 -2.55 1.95
CA ARG A 65 -11.88 -1.84 0.76
C ARG A 65 -10.35 -1.86 0.64
N LYS A 66 -9.66 -2.45 1.60
CA LYS A 66 -8.20 -2.57 1.63
C LYS A 66 -7.84 -4.04 1.55
N VAL A 67 -7.21 -4.44 0.45
CA VAL A 67 -6.64 -5.77 0.31
C VAL A 67 -5.14 -5.66 0.56
N ARG A 68 -4.61 -6.44 1.51
CA ARG A 68 -3.17 -6.61 1.72
C ARG A 68 -2.65 -7.67 0.74
N GLY A 69 -2.10 -7.21 -0.38
CA GLY A 69 -1.55 -8.07 -1.42
C GLY A 69 -2.00 -7.58 -2.78
N GLU A 70 -1.08 -6.92 -3.48
CA GLU A 70 -1.25 -6.26 -4.79
C GLU A 70 -2.25 -5.09 -4.83
N GLY A 71 -1.71 -3.87 -4.98
CA GLY A 71 -2.48 -2.64 -5.15
C GLY A 71 -1.75 -1.40 -4.61
N GLY A 72 -2.16 -0.20 -5.04
CA GLY A 72 -1.52 1.09 -4.72
C GLY A 72 -1.54 1.52 -3.24
N PHE A 73 -1.91 0.62 -2.32
CA PHE A 73 -2.07 0.89 -0.89
C PHE A 73 -0.90 0.38 -0.04
N VAL A 74 -0.01 -0.43 -0.59
CA VAL A 74 1.22 -0.86 0.08
C VAL A 74 2.37 0.05 -0.33
N LYS A 75 2.81 0.92 0.58
CA LYS A 75 3.95 1.82 0.35
C LYS A 75 5.25 1.10 0.70
N PRO A 76 6.37 1.36 0.00
CA PRO A 76 7.66 0.77 0.36
C PRO A 76 8.08 1.06 1.79
N SER A 77 7.63 2.17 2.39
CA SER A 77 7.85 2.49 3.81
C SER A 77 7.29 1.46 4.80
N VAL A 78 6.50 0.49 4.34
CA VAL A 78 6.02 -0.63 5.15
C VAL A 78 7.11 -1.70 5.31
N PHE A 79 8.00 -1.84 4.33
CA PHE A 79 9.04 -2.87 4.30
C PHE A 79 10.44 -2.29 4.49
N PHE A 80 10.67 -1.08 3.99
CA PHE A 80 11.94 -0.39 4.04
C PHE A 80 11.88 0.69 5.10
N ASN A 81 13.00 0.87 5.82
CA ASN A 81 13.14 1.90 6.82
C ASN A 81 13.42 3.26 6.13
N VAL A 82 12.43 3.75 5.39
CA VAL A 82 12.56 4.94 4.54
C VAL A 82 12.66 6.19 5.42
N PRO A 83 13.66 7.07 5.20
CA PRO A 83 13.73 8.35 5.88
C PRO A 83 12.40 9.10 5.72
N ARG A 84 11.75 9.45 6.83
CA ARG A 84 10.54 10.26 6.78
C ARG A 84 10.90 11.61 6.18
N LYS A 85 10.36 11.91 4.99
CA LYS A 85 10.46 13.26 4.42
C LYS A 85 9.92 14.24 5.45
N LYS A 86 10.76 15.19 5.91
CA LYS A 86 10.29 16.28 6.75
C LYS A 86 9.23 17.04 5.97
N ARG A 87 8.08 17.29 6.59
CA ARG A 87 7.07 18.16 5.98
C ARG A 87 7.69 19.54 5.88
N GLU A 88 7.92 20.01 4.66
CA GLU A 88 8.27 21.41 4.44
C GLU A 88 7.13 22.29 4.96
N PHE A 89 7.48 23.39 5.62
CA PHE A 89 6.49 24.35 6.06
C PHE A 89 5.92 25.07 4.83
N VAL A 90 4.70 24.70 4.44
CA VAL A 90 4.00 25.36 3.35
C VAL A 90 3.18 26.50 3.93
N SER A 91 3.55 27.74 3.60
CA SER A 91 2.79 28.92 4.01
C SER A 91 1.49 29.04 3.20
N LYS A 92 0.49 29.74 3.74
CA LYS A 92 -0.75 30.05 3.00
C LYS A 92 -0.47 30.83 1.70
N GLY A 93 0.58 31.65 1.67
CA GLY A 93 1.01 32.39 0.48
C GLY A 93 1.49 31.45 -0.63
N MET A 94 2.34 30.47 -0.29
CA MET A 94 2.83 29.47 -1.24
C MET A 94 1.69 28.62 -1.83
N LEU A 95 0.67 28.27 -1.02
CA LEU A 95 -0.49 27.53 -1.52
C LEU A 95 -1.31 28.35 -2.53
N LYS A 96 -1.49 29.65 -2.29
CA LYS A 96 -2.17 30.54 -3.23
C LYS A 96 -1.40 30.68 -4.55
N GLN A 97 -0.09 30.86 -4.48
CA GLN A 97 0.77 30.93 -5.67
C GLN A 97 0.73 29.63 -6.47
N ARG A 98 0.78 28.47 -5.80
CA ARG A 98 0.64 27.17 -6.46
C ARG A 98 -0.72 27.02 -7.14
N GLY A 99 -1.79 27.48 -6.51
CA GLY A 99 -3.13 27.48 -7.10
C GLY A 99 -3.19 28.28 -8.41
N ALA A 100 -2.69 29.52 -8.38
CA ALA A 100 -2.65 30.39 -9.56
C ALA A 100 -1.86 29.77 -10.73
N LEU A 101 -0.67 29.24 -10.47
CA LEU A 101 0.15 28.57 -11.48
C LEU A 101 -0.54 27.32 -12.09
N LEU A 102 -1.29 26.57 -11.29
CA LEU A 102 -2.03 25.41 -11.79
C LEU A 102 -3.20 25.82 -12.69
N ASP A 103 -3.85 26.93 -12.38
CA ASP A 103 -4.96 27.43 -13.20
C ASP A 103 -4.44 28.05 -14.51
N GLU A 104 -3.31 28.75 -14.46
CA GLU A 104 -2.62 29.25 -15.66
C GLU A 104 -2.14 28.11 -16.57
N THR A 105 -1.47 27.09 -16.02
CA THR A 105 -0.99 25.95 -16.82
C THR A 105 -2.13 25.15 -17.44
N LYS A 106 -3.27 25.01 -16.75
CA LYS A 106 -4.48 24.40 -17.32
C LYS A 106 -5.01 25.19 -18.51
N LYS A 107 -5.11 26.53 -18.39
CA LYS A 107 -5.57 27.39 -19.49
C LYS A 107 -4.66 27.27 -20.71
N MET A 108 -3.35 27.34 -20.50
CA MET A 108 -2.37 27.19 -21.57
C MET A 108 -2.50 25.84 -22.28
N MET A 109 -2.63 24.74 -21.54
CA MET A 109 -2.82 23.41 -22.15
C MET A 109 -4.13 23.32 -22.95
N GLU A 110 -5.20 23.94 -22.46
CA GLU A 110 -6.50 23.94 -23.14
C GLU A 110 -6.48 24.79 -24.42
N GLU A 111 -5.77 25.92 -24.41
CA GLU A 111 -5.52 26.75 -25.59
C GLU A 111 -4.63 26.03 -26.62
N HIS A 112 -3.53 25.40 -26.19
CA HIS A 112 -2.69 24.57 -27.05
C HIS A 112 -3.50 23.45 -27.71
N LYS A 113 -4.39 22.79 -26.96
CA LYS A 113 -5.25 21.73 -27.49
C LYS A 113 -6.27 22.25 -28.52
N LYS A 114 -6.73 23.50 -28.39
CA LYS A 114 -7.62 24.15 -29.38
C LYS A 114 -6.86 24.50 -30.65
N HIS A 115 -5.63 25.00 -30.53
CA HIS A 115 -4.77 25.30 -31.68
C HIS A 115 -4.35 24.04 -32.44
N GLU A 116 -4.15 22.90 -31.77
CA GLU A 116 -3.78 21.63 -32.41
C GLU A 116 -4.97 20.92 -33.09
N ALA A 117 -6.21 21.27 -32.71
CA ALA A 117 -7.43 20.73 -33.31
C ALA A 117 -8.01 21.57 -34.46
N THR A 118 -7.30 22.64 -34.86
CA THR A 118 -7.66 23.53 -35.99
C THR A 118 -6.72 23.26 -37.16
#